data_AF-A0A2S9GPE6-F1
#
_entry.id   AF-A0A2S9GPE6-F1
#
_cell.length_a   1.000
_cell.length_b   1.000
_cell.length_c   1.000
_cell.angle_alpha   90.00
_cell.angle_beta   90.00
_cell.angle_gamma   90.00
#
_symmetry.space_group_name_H-M   'P 1'
#
loop_
_entity.id
_entity.type
_entity.pdbx_description
1 polymer ?
#
loop_
_entity_poly.entity_id
_entity_poly.type
_entity_poly.pdbx_seq_one_letter_code
_entity_poly.pdbx_strand_id
1 'polypeptide(L)' 'HVTIQSRELLERAAADLGHPIDVGRTRRNLTVDAGEIPTRPGARLSIEDVELEVVRVSAPCRLLDDWIGPGAARA' A
#
# COMPACT_ATOMS: atom_id res chain seq x y z
N HIS A 1 8.19 -4.89 11.58
CA HIS A 1 7.44 -5.15 10.35
C HIS A 1 7.57 -3.94 9.44
N VAL A 2 7.99 -4.15 8.19
CA VAL A 2 8.00 -3.12 7.14
C VAL A 2 6.72 -3.27 6.33
N THR A 3 6.09 -2.16 5.95
CA THR A 3 4.91 -2.15 5.08
C THR A 3 5.23 -1.44 3.77
N ILE A 4 4.75 -2.01 2.68
CA ILE A 4 5.03 -1.55 1.31
C ILE A 4 3.69 -1.30 0.62
N GLN A 5 3.62 -0.24 -0.16
CA GLN A 5 2.51 0.07 -1.06
C GLN A 5 3.01 0.47 -2.45
N SER A 6 2.15 0.32 -3.45
CA SER A 6 2.42 0.73 -4.82
C SER A 6 1.81 2.10 -5.08
N ARG A 7 2.58 3.01 -5.69
CA ARG A 7 2.08 4.31 -6.18
C ARG A 7 0.99 4.10 -7.24
N GLU A 8 1.20 3.18 -8.16
CA GLU A 8 0.23 2.87 -9.20
C GLU A 8 -1.12 2.40 -8.63
N LEU A 9 -1.10 1.55 -7.60
CA LEU A 9 -2.34 1.13 -6.93
C LEU A 9 -3.03 2.29 -6.18
N LEU A 10 -2.27 3.23 -5.61
CA LEU A 10 -2.84 4.43 -4.99
C LEU A 10 -3.47 5.36 -6.03
N GLU A 11 -2.91 5.46 -7.23
CA GLU A 11 -3.49 6.25 -8.32
C GLU A 11 -4.81 5.65 -8.81
N ARG A 12 -4.90 4.31 -8.89
CA ARG A 12 -6.17 3.62 -9.19
C ARG A 12 -7.21 3.86 -8.10
N ALA A 13 -6.83 3.68 -6.82
CA ALA A 13 -7.72 3.96 -5.71
C ALA A 13 -8.16 5.43 -5.66
N ALA A 14 -7.28 6.38 -6.00
CA ALA A 14 -7.63 7.79 -6.11
C ALA A 14 -8.66 8.06 -7.21
N ALA A 15 -8.53 7.37 -8.36
CA ALA A 15 -9.53 7.44 -9.42
C ALA A 15 -10.89 6.89 -8.96
N ASP A 16 -10.90 5.77 -8.23
CA ASP A 16 -12.11 5.15 -7.68
C ASP A 16 -12.79 6.03 -6.61
N LEU A 17 -12.00 6.73 -5.78
CA LEU A 17 -12.50 7.66 -4.76
C LEU A 17 -12.90 9.04 -5.31
N GLY A 18 -12.46 9.37 -6.52
CA GLY A 18 -12.72 10.68 -7.15
C GLY A 18 -11.90 11.84 -6.54
N HIS A 19 -10.86 11.56 -5.77
CA HIS A 19 -9.97 12.57 -5.20
C HIS A 19 -8.54 12.01 -5.01
N PRO A 20 -7.50 12.86 -5.02
CA PRO A 20 -6.13 12.40 -4.81
C PRO A 20 -5.94 11.79 -3.42
N ILE A 21 -5.08 10.76 -3.34
CA ILE A 21 -4.62 10.16 -2.07
C ILE A 21 -3.20 10.63 -1.81
N ASP A 22 -2.97 11.29 -0.68
CA ASP A 22 -1.63 11.61 -0.20
C ASP A 22 -0.94 10.35 0.33
N VAL A 23 0.18 9.96 -0.29
CA VAL A 23 1.02 8.83 0.12
C VAL A 23 1.41 8.88 1.59
N GLY A 24 1.60 10.08 2.16
CA GLY A 24 1.96 10.26 3.56
C GLY A 24 0.84 9.89 4.54
N ARG A 25 -0.43 9.92 4.09
CA ARG A 25 -1.59 9.61 4.93
C ARG A 25 -1.86 8.12 5.08
N THR A 26 -1.28 7.28 4.22
CA THR A 26 -1.44 5.82 4.32
C THR A 26 -0.55 5.19 5.40
N ARG A 27 0.44 5.95 5.90
CA ARG A 27 1.42 5.57 6.93
C ARG A 27 2.23 4.30 6.60
N ARG A 28 2.42 4.00 5.31
CA ARG A 28 3.27 2.89 4.89
C ARG A 28 4.73 3.30 4.96
N ASN A 29 5.61 2.34 5.22
CA ASN A 29 7.03 2.62 5.33
C ASN A 29 7.65 2.93 3.97
N LEU A 30 7.22 2.20 2.94
CA LEU A 30 7.78 2.29 1.59
C LEU A 30 6.66 2.47 0.56
N THR A 31 6.85 3.41 -0.36
CA THR A 31 6.03 3.56 -1.56
C THR A 31 6.93 3.30 -2.76
N VAL A 32 6.55 2.35 -3.61
CA VAL A 32 7.31 1.98 -4.81
C VAL A 32 6.54 2.38 -6.07
N ASP A 33 7.28 2.72 -7.12
CA ASP A 33 6.72 3.34 -8.33
C ASP A 33 6.05 2.32 -9.26
N ALA A 34 6.61 1.11 -9.35
CA ALA A 34 6.17 0.07 -10.27
C ALA A 34 6.33 -1.33 -9.64
N GLY A 35 5.45 -2.25 -10.04
CA GLY A 35 5.59 -3.68 -9.79
C GLY A 35 4.43 -4.29 -9.02
N GLU A 36 4.13 -5.55 -9.36
CA GLU A 36 3.29 -6.40 -8.52
C GLU A 36 4.02 -6.65 -7.20
N ILE A 37 3.49 -6.09 -6.11
CA ILE A 37 3.99 -6.38 -4.77
C ILE A 37 3.49 -7.79 -4.41
N PRO A 38 4.38 -8.78 -4.20
CA PRO A 38 3.93 -10.12 -3.86
C PRO A 38 3.13 -10.10 -2.57
N THR A 39 1.99 -10.80 -2.57
CA THR A 39 1.06 -10.84 -1.42
C THR A 39 1.08 -12.17 -0.69
N ARG A 40 1.68 -13.21 -1.30
CA ARG A 40 1.77 -14.56 -0.73
C ARG A 40 2.80 -14.58 0.41
N PRO A 41 2.43 -15.00 1.63
CA PRO A 41 3.41 -15.21 2.69
C PRO A 41 4.56 -16.15 2.29
N GLY A 42 5.78 -15.82 2.67
CA GLY A 42 7.02 -16.50 2.29
C GLY A 42 7.57 -16.11 0.90
N ALA A 43 6.86 -15.29 0.11
CA ALA A 43 7.44 -14.68 -1.08
C ALA A 43 8.51 -13.66 -0.66
N ARG A 44 9.54 -13.50 -1.49
CA ARG A 44 10.64 -12.57 -1.24
C ARG A 44 10.70 -11.48 -2.30
N LEU A 45 11.12 -10.30 -1.89
CA LEU A 45 11.46 -9.20 -2.78
C LEU A 45 12.76 -8.54 -2.31
N SER A 46 13.48 -7.95 -3.24
CA SER A 46 14.72 -7.21 -2.95
C SER A 46 14.49 -5.72 -3.20
N ILE A 47 14.98 -4.90 -2.28
CA ILE A 47 15.08 -3.45 -2.44
C ILE A 47 16.56 -3.14 -2.27
N GLU A 48 17.21 -2.86 -3.40
CA GLU A 48 18.67 -2.75 -3.48
C GLU A 48 19.36 -3.99 -2.85
N ASP A 49 20.14 -3.81 -1.79
CA ASP A 49 20.87 -4.84 -1.07
C ASP A 49 20.07 -5.49 0.09
N VAL A 50 18.81 -5.07 0.28
CA VAL A 50 17.94 -5.57 1.34
C VAL A 50 16.95 -6.59 0.79
N GLU A 51 16.95 -7.80 1.37
CA GLU A 51 15.94 -8.83 1.10
C GLU A 51 14.80 -8.74 2.14
N LEU A 52 13.56 -8.73 1.67
CA LEU A 52 12.36 -8.70 2.50
C LEU A 52 11.49 -9.92 2.21
N GLU A 53 10.95 -10.53 3.26
CA GLU A 53 9.95 -11.59 3.15
C GLU A 53 8.55 -11.05 3.43
N VAL A 54 7.60 -11.43 2.57
CA VAL A 54 6.19 -11.15 2.75
C VAL A 54 5.66 -12.04 3.88
N VAL A 55 5.15 -11.43 4.94
CA VAL A 55 4.57 -12.18 6.06
C VAL A 55 3.04 -12.18 6.07
N ARG A 56 2.41 -11.14 5.51
CA ARG A 56 0.96 -11.02 5.34
C ARG A 56 0.59 -9.81 4.48
N VAL A 57 -0.64 -9.82 3.97
CA VAL A 57 -1.30 -8.60 3.48
C VAL A 57 -1.64 -7.71 4.68
N SER A 58 -1.36 -6.42 4.56
CA SER A 58 -1.82 -5.45 5.55
C SER A 58 -3.32 -5.24 5.40
N ALA A 59 -4.10 -5.71 6.38
CA ALA A 59 -5.54 -5.55 6.34
C ALA A 59 -5.93 -4.06 6.23
N PRO A 60 -6.89 -3.70 5.36
CA PRO A 60 -7.51 -2.39 5.40
C PRO A 60 -8.23 -2.23 6.74
N CYS A 61 -8.21 -1.02 7.29
CA CYS A 61 -8.87 -0.73 8.56
C CYS A 61 -9.58 0.61 8.49
N ARG A 62 -10.55 0.81 9.40
CA ARG A 62 -11.37 2.03 9.49
C ARG A 62 -10.54 3.32 9.57
N LEU A 63 -9.31 3.25 10.10
CA LEU A 63 -8.42 4.41 10.15
C LEU A 63 -8.06 4.96 8.76
N LEU A 64 -8.12 4.13 7.70
CA LEU A 64 -7.95 4.61 6.33
C LEU A 64 -9.09 5.53 5.93
N ASP A 65 -10.33 5.18 6.26
CA ASP A 65 -11.48 6.04 5.99
C ASP A 65 -11.38 7.36 6.77
N ASP A 66 -10.89 7.30 8.02
CA ASP A 66 -10.73 8.48 8.88
C ASP A 66 -9.61 9.44 8.39
N TRP A 67 -8.56 8.95 7.72
CA TRP A 67 -7.41 9.77 7.29
C TRP A 67 -7.39 10.16 5.81
N ILE A 68 -7.86 9.26 4.94
CA ILE A 68 -7.84 9.44 3.49
C ILE A 68 -9.19 9.98 3.02
N GLY A 69 -10.28 9.36 3.48
CA GLY A 69 -11.64 9.74 3.13
C GLY A 69 -12.58 8.54 3.06
N PRO A 70 -13.91 8.76 3.09
CA PRO A 70 -14.89 7.68 3.09
C PRO A 70 -14.71 6.72 1.91
N GLY A 71 -14.59 5.42 2.19
CA GLY A 71 -14.45 4.38 1.16
C GLY A 71 -13.01 3.97 0.89
N ALA A 72 -12.01 4.67 1.44
CA ALA A 72 -10.61 4.35 1.27
C ALA A 72 -10.22 2.96 1.78
N ALA A 73 -10.96 2.39 2.74
CA ALA A 73 -10.71 1.01 3.19
C ALA A 73 -11.16 -0.07 2.17
N ARG A 74 -11.93 0.30 1.14
CA ARG A 74 -12.50 -0.61 0.13
C ARG A 74 -11.97 -0.40 -1.29
N ALA A 75 -11.38 0.78 -1.53
CA ALA A 75 -10.73 1.13 -2.80
C ALA A 75 -9.41 0.37 -2.99
#